data_AF-A0A0M1J406-F1
#
_entry.id   AF-A0A0M1J406-F1
#
_cell.length_a   1.000
_cell.length_b   1.000
_cell.length_c   1.000
_cell.angle_alpha   90.00
_cell.angle_beta   90.00
_cell.angle_gamma   90.00
#
_symmetry.space_group_name_H-M   'P 1'
#
loop_
_entity.id
_entity.type
_entity.pdbx_description
1 polymer ?
#
loop_
_entity_poly.entity_id
_entity_poly.type
_entity_poly.pdbx_seq_one_letter_code
_entity_poly.pdbx_strand_id
1 'polypeptide(L)' 'GDYNANPVYSPDGKFLAFVTHREGASRIGLLNLATGKFEEMTPGPLDESPSFLSNGSMIIYATQNNRHRRVVFRYFYYQT' A
#
# COMPACT_ATOMS: atom_id res chain seq x y z
N GLY A 1 12.92 -3.94 -12.50
CA GLY A 1 12.27 -2.96 -13.39
C GLY A 1 11.07 -2.42 -12.67
N ASP A 2 10.63 -1.20 -13.00
CA ASP A 2 9.56 -0.55 -12.27
C ASP A 2 8.20 -1.13 -12.66
N TYR A 3 7.31 -1.32 -11.68
CA TYR A 3 5.97 -1.85 -11.90
C TYR A 3 5.00 -1.44 -10.79
N ASN A 4 3.70 -1.56 -11.07
CA ASN A 4 2.64 -1.49 -10.08
C ASN A 4 1.89 -2.83 -10.06
N ALA A 5 1.47 -3.30 -8.89
CA ALA A 5 0.80 -4.59 -8.73
C ALA A 5 -0.18 -4.63 -7.55
N ASN A 6 -0.97 -5.69 -7.47
CA ASN A 6 -1.91 -5.99 -6.38
C ASN A 6 -2.82 -4.81 -6.00
N PRO A 7 -3.59 -4.25 -6.97
CA PRO A 7 -4.51 -3.17 -6.69
C PRO A 7 -5.69 -3.62 -5.85
N VAL A 8 -6.11 -2.79 -4.90
CA VAL A 8 -7.31 -2.96 -4.09
C VAL A 8 -8.06 -1.62 -4.00
N TYR A 9 -9.37 -1.65 -4.13
CA TYR A 9 -10.23 -0.47 -3.96
C TYR A 9 -10.60 -0.28 -2.48
N SER A 10 -10.72 0.98 -2.04
CA SER A 10 -11.34 1.27 -0.75
C SER A 10 -12.83 0.85 -0.77
N PRO A 11 -13.43 0.55 0.40
CA PRO A 11 -14.84 0.13 0.46
C PRO A 11 -15.82 1.14 -0.13
N ASP A 12 -15.49 2.43 -0.08
CA ASP A 12 -16.27 3.53 -0.65
C ASP A 12 -15.92 3.84 -2.13
N GLY A 13 -14.97 3.11 -2.71
CA GLY A 13 -14.54 3.27 -4.10
C GLY A 13 -13.80 4.56 -4.42
N LYS A 14 -13.41 5.36 -3.42
CA LYS A 14 -12.72 6.65 -3.64
C LYS A 14 -11.20 6.54 -3.80
N PHE A 15 -10.62 5.47 -3.27
CA PHE A 15 -9.17 5.27 -3.26
C PHE A 15 -8.79 3.92 -3.86
N LEU A 16 -7.60 3.87 -4.44
CA LEU A 16 -6.94 2.66 -4.90
C LEU A 16 -5.60 2.53 -4.19
N ALA A 17 -5.42 1.48 -3.39
CA ALA A 17 -4.11 1.12 -2.85
C ALA A 17 -3.47 0.03 -3.71
N PHE A 18 -2.16 0.10 -3.90
CA PHE A 18 -1.42 -0.87 -4.71
C PHE A 18 0.04 -0.91 -4.31
N VAL A 19 0.74 -1.97 -4.72
CA VAL A 19 2.19 -2.07 -4.61
C VAL A 19 2.82 -1.25 -5.73
N THR A 20 3.69 -0.30 -5.40
CA THR A 20 4.55 0.41 -6.34
C THR A 20 5.99 -0.06 -6.13
N HIS A 21 6.61 -0.56 -7.19
CA HIS A 21 8.02 -0.94 -7.21
C HIS A 21 8.80 0.06 -8.03
N ARG A 22 9.65 0.83 -7.36
CA ARG A 22 10.52 1.84 -7.96
C ARG A 22 11.84 1.85 -7.24
N GLU A 23 12.92 2.09 -7.97
CA GLU A 23 14.27 2.24 -7.40
C GLU A 23 14.70 1.01 -6.56
N GLY A 24 14.23 -0.18 -6.94
CA GLY A 24 14.56 -1.43 -6.25
C GLY A 24 13.80 -1.67 -4.93
N ALA A 25 12.79 -0.85 -4.61
CA ALA A 25 11.98 -0.98 -3.42
C ALA A 25 10.48 -1.10 -3.75
N SER A 26 9.81 -2.04 -3.08
CA SER A 26 8.35 -2.17 -3.08
C SER A 26 7.76 -1.44 -1.88
N ARG A 27 6.84 -0.51 -2.17
CA ARG A 27 6.09 0.31 -1.20
C ARG A 27 4.60 0.23 -1.49
N ILE A 28 3.77 0.62 -0.52
CA ILE A 28 2.34 0.77 -0.74
C ILE A 28 2.06 2.21 -1.19
N GLY A 29 1.45 2.35 -2.36
CA GLY A 29 0.94 3.61 -2.89
C GLY A 29 -0.56 3.75 -2.66
N LEU A 30 -1.04 4.98 -2.57
CA LEU A 30 -2.46 5.34 -2.50
C LEU A 30 -2.79 6.36 -3.58
N LEU A 31 -3.81 6.07 -4.38
CA LEU A 31 -4.33 6.96 -5.41
C LEU A 31 -5.75 7.38 -5.05
N ASN A 32 -5.99 8.69 -4.97
CA ASN A 32 -7.33 9.26 -4.93
C ASN A 32 -7.91 9.25 -6.35
N LEU A 33 -9.01 8.53 -6.57
CA LEU A 33 -9.57 8.29 -7.90
C LEU A 33 -10.29 9.51 -8.49
N ALA A 34 -10.77 10.43 -7.63
CA ALA A 34 -11.44 11.65 -8.10
C ALA A 34 -10.43 12.71 -8.56
N THR A 35 -9.29 12.81 -7.89
CA THR A 35 -8.29 13.88 -8.14
C THR A 35 -7.06 13.40 -8.90
N GLY A 36 -6.83 12.09 -8.98
CA GLY A 36 -5.59 11.52 -9.52
C GLY A 36 -4.37 11.72 -8.60
N LYS A 37 -4.56 12.24 -7.38
CA LYS A 37 -3.47 12.46 -6.43
C LYS A 37 -2.90 11.12 -5.95
N PHE A 38 -1.59 10.93 -6.14
CA PHE A 38 -0.85 9.74 -5.72
C PHE A 38 0.11 10.06 -4.58
N GLU A 39 0.18 9.17 -3.60
CA GLU A 39 1.12 9.25 -2.47
C GLU A 39 1.73 7.87 -2.17
N GLU A 40 3.02 7.82 -1.84
CA GLU A 40 3.67 6.63 -1.27
C GLU A 40 3.49 6.65 0.25
N MET A 41 2.88 5.60 0.80
CA MET A 41 2.38 5.58 2.17
C MET A 41 3.29 4.81 3.14
N THR A 42 4.23 4.03 2.63
CA THR A 42 5.08 3.16 3.45
C THR A 42 6.56 3.30 3.10
N PRO A 43 7.48 3.06 4.04
CA PRO A 43 8.90 3.25 3.82
C PRO A 43 9.55 2.15 2.95
N GLY A 44 8.90 1.00 2.75
CA GLY A 44 9.50 -0.14 2.05
C GLY A 44 10.54 -0.90 2.89
N PRO A 45 11.44 -1.68 2.26
CA PRO A 45 11.56 -1.90 0.82
C PRO A 45 10.83 -3.14 0.29
N LEU A 46 10.20 -3.92 1.17
CA LEU A 46 9.55 -5.19 0.82
C LEU A 46 8.11 -5.17 1.33
N ASP A 47 7.38 -4.11 1.00
CA ASP A 47 5.97 -3.97 1.37
C ASP A 47 5.07 -4.49 0.26
N GLU A 48 4.05 -5.27 0.65
CA GLU A 48 3.19 -5.99 -0.28
C GLU A 48 1.80 -6.26 0.30
N SER A 49 0.92 -6.84 -0.54
CA SER A 49 -0.41 -7.34 -0.16
C SER A 49 -1.26 -6.32 0.63
N PRO A 50 -1.51 -5.11 0.10
CA PRO A 50 -2.37 -4.14 0.77
C PRO A 50 -3.82 -4.62 0.84
N SER A 51 -4.53 -4.25 1.90
CA SER A 51 -5.97 -4.45 2.05
C SER A 51 -6.58 -3.33 2.89
N PHE A 52 -7.78 -2.90 2.54
CA PHE A 52 -8.53 -1.94 3.34
C PHE A 52 -9.30 -2.64 4.45
N LEU A 53 -9.38 -2.00 5.61
CA LEU A 53 -10.39 -2.39 6.60
C LEU A 53 -11.80 -2.13 6.06
N SER A 54 -12.76 -2.94 6.46
CA SER A 54 -14.15 -2.87 5.97
C SER A 54 -14.83 -1.52 6.25
N ASN A 55 -14.42 -0.83 7.30
CA ASN A 55 -14.89 0.52 7.65
C ASN A 55 -14.16 1.64 6.87
N GLY A 56 -13.16 1.31 6.04
CA GLY A 56 -12.38 2.27 5.26
C GLY A 56 -11.47 3.19 6.06
N SER A 57 -11.14 2.88 7.32
CA SER A 57 -10.33 3.78 8.16
C SER A 57 -8.82 3.60 8.01
N MET A 58 -8.37 2.44 7.53
CA MET A 58 -6.96 2.06 7.48
C MET A 58 -6.69 1.08 6.34
N ILE A 59 -5.40 1.00 5.98
CA ILE A 59 -4.85 -0.06 5.14
C ILE A 59 -3.92 -0.93 5.99
N ILE A 60 -4.07 -2.25 5.87
CA ILE A 60 -3.12 -3.25 6.37
C ILE A 60 -2.25 -3.73 5.21
N TYR A 61 -0.98 -4.04 5.47
CA TYR A 61 -0.03 -4.55 4.49
C TYR A 61 0.97 -5.52 5.14
N ALA A 62 1.54 -6.40 4.33
CA ALA A 62 2.64 -7.27 4.73
C ALA A 62 3.98 -6.59 4.44
N THR A 63 4.95 -6.77 5.34
CA THR A 63 6.31 -6.28 5.15
C THR A 63 7.32 -7.29 5.65
N GLN A 64 8.47 -7.39 4.97
CA GLN A 64 9.55 -8.27 5.38
C GLN A 64 10.73 -7.46 5.93
N ASN A 65 11.20 -7.81 7.13
CA ASN A 65 12.43 -7.24 7.66
C ASN A 65 13.66 -7.96 7.06
N ASN A 66 14.55 -7.20 6.42
CA ASN A 66 15.77 -7.69 5.76
C ASN A 66 16.66 -8.58 6.64
N ARG A 67 16.63 -8.43 7.97
CA ARG A 67 17.51 -9.21 8.87
C ARG A 67 17.08 -10.66 9.08
N HIS A 68 15.79 -10.97 9.00
CA HIS A 68 15.26 -12.28 9.42
C HIS A 68 14.26 -12.92 8.47
N ARG A 69 14.01 -12.32 7.30
CA ARG A 69 13.00 -12.79 6.32
C ARG A 69 11.61 -13.04 6.92
N ARG A 70 11.31 -12.47 8.09
CA ARG A 70 10.02 -12.62 8.73
C ARG A 70 9.03 -11.63 8.13
N VAL A 71 7.91 -12.14 7.64
CA VAL A 71 6.75 -11.33 7.27
C VAL A 71 6.06 -10.86 8.54
N VAL A 72 5.78 -9.57 8.62
CA VAL A 72 4.94 -8.97 9.67
C VAL A 72 3.87 -8.12 9.01
N PHE A 73 2.69 -8.07 9.63
CA PHE A 73 1.63 -7.18 9.19
C PHE A 73 1.72 -5.84 9.90
N ARG A 74 1.57 -4.76 9.14
CA ARG A 74 1.55 -3.38 9.62
C ARG A 74 0.34 -2.67 9.04
N TYR A 75 -0.02 -1.53 9.63
CA TYR A 75 -1.13 -0.72 9.16
C TYR A 75 -0.78 0.77 9.18
N PHE A 76 -1.50 1.56 8.38
CA PHE A 76 -1.48 3.02 8.45
C PHE A 76 -2.88 3.59 8.24
N TYR A 77 -3.10 4.78 8.80
CA TYR A 77 -4.30 5.57 8.56
C TYR A 77 -4.11 6.42 7.30
N TYR A 78 -5.20 6.70 6.59
CA TYR A 78 -5.22 7.63 5.47
C TYR A 78 -6.42 8.56 5.62
N GLN A 79 -6.29 9.81 5.18
CA GLN A 79 -7.39 10.76 5.22
C GLN A 79 -8.36 10.45 4.08
N THR A 80 -9.65 10.33 4.40
CA THR A 80 -10.76 10.21 3.43
C THR A 80 -11.14 11.55 2.84
#